data_AF-A0A194AMR8-F1
#
_entry.id   AF-A0A194AMR8-F1
#
_cell.length_a   1.000
_cell.length_b   1.000
_cell.length_c   1.000
_cell.angle_alpha   90.00
_cell.angle_beta   90.00
_cell.angle_gamma   90.00
#
_symmetry.space_group_name_H-M   'P 1'
#
loop_
_entity.id
_entity.type
_entity.pdbx_description
1 polymer ?
#
loop_
_entity_poly.entity_id
_entity_poly.type
_entity_poly.pdbx_seq_one_letter_code
_entity_poly.pdbx_strand_id
1 'polypeptide(L)'
;MGAGTNTSIALAYVRENSFLPQNGGRANATKIVVVITDGQSFDPDETKKEANLLKAEPGVTVFAIGVGSEISSKELSIISSNSAQTFTVANFDVLQTIQKTLENAACSSGHP
;
A
#
# COMPACT_ATOMS: atom_id res chain seq x y z
N MET A 1 -12.77 -20.62 5.65
CA MET A 1 -12.14 -19.90 4.53
C MET A 1 -10.74 -19.56 4.98
N GLY A 2 -9.74 -20.09 4.26
CA GLY A 2 -8.40 -20.35 4.78
C GLY A 2 -7.61 -19.08 5.11
N ALA A 3 -6.82 -19.20 6.18
CA ALA A 3 -5.97 -18.16 6.75
C ALA A 3 -4.75 -17.91 5.87
N GLY A 4 -4.82 -16.87 5.05
CA GLY A 4 -3.60 -16.19 4.63
C GLY A 4 -3.82 -15.05 3.67
N THR A 5 -2.72 -14.40 3.35
CA THR A 5 -2.71 -13.02 2.87
C THR A 5 -2.54 -13.03 1.35
N ASN A 6 -3.61 -12.75 0.60
CA ASN A 6 -3.57 -12.68 -0.86
C ASN A 6 -3.23 -11.27 -1.35
N THR A 7 -2.05 -10.77 -0.96
CA THR A 7 -1.63 -9.39 -1.24
C THR A 7 -1.55 -9.08 -2.73
N SER A 8 -1.10 -10.04 -3.55
CA SER A 8 -1.02 -9.91 -5.01
C SER A 8 -2.37 -9.55 -5.65
N ILE A 9 -3.42 -10.30 -5.29
CA ILE A 9 -4.79 -10.09 -5.82
C ILE A 9 -5.31 -8.71 -5.41
N ALA A 10 -5.06 -8.29 -4.16
CA ALA A 10 -5.48 -6.98 -3.68
C ALA A 10 -4.78 -5.84 -4.44
N LEU A 11 -3.48 -5.96 -4.70
CA LEU A 11 -2.72 -4.95 -5.45
C LEU A 11 -3.20 -4.84 -6.90
N ALA A 12 -3.44 -5.98 -7.56
CA ALA A 12 -4.01 -6.02 -8.91
C ALA A 12 -5.39 -5.34 -8.94
N TYR A 13 -6.26 -5.67 -7.98
CA TYR A 13 -7.59 -5.09 -7.88
C TYR A 13 -7.55 -3.56 -7.77
N VAL A 14 -6.68 -3.02 -6.91
CA VAL A 14 -6.53 -1.56 -6.73
C VAL A 14 -6.07 -0.90 -8.02
N ARG A 15 -5.04 -1.46 -8.67
CA ARG A 15 -4.53 -0.95 -9.95
C ARG A 15 -5.61 -0.91 -11.02
N GLU A 16 -6.38 -1.99 -11.13
CA GLU A 16 -7.34 -2.17 -12.22
C GLU A 16 -8.68 -1.51 -11.99
N ASN A 17 -9.09 -1.25 -10.74
CA ASN A 17 -10.45 -0.82 -10.42
C ASN A 17 -10.52 0.48 -9.62
N SER A 18 -9.67 0.67 -8.61
CA SER A 18 -9.89 1.74 -7.61
C SER A 18 -9.69 3.15 -8.15
N PHE A 19 -8.84 3.33 -9.15
CA PHE A 19 -8.56 4.66 -9.74
C PHE A 19 -9.30 4.93 -11.05
N LEU A 20 -10.26 4.07 -11.42
CA LEU A 20 -11.07 4.28 -12.60
C LEU A 20 -12.09 5.42 -12.40
N PRO A 21 -12.34 6.29 -13.41
CA PRO A 21 -13.30 7.38 -13.29
C PRO A 21 -14.71 6.95 -12.85
N GLN A 22 -15.21 5.82 -13.37
CA GLN A 22 -16.51 5.25 -12.97
C GLN A 22 -16.57 4.82 -11.50
N ASN A 23 -15.41 4.62 -10.87
CA ASN A 23 -15.28 4.26 -9.45
C ASN A 23 -14.85 5.47 -8.59
N GLY A 24 -14.94 6.69 -9.13
CA GLY A 24 -14.59 7.94 -8.44
C GLY A 24 -13.12 8.36 -8.58
N GLY A 25 -12.34 7.67 -9.42
CA GLY A 25 -10.96 8.04 -9.72
C GLY A 25 -10.85 9.41 -10.39
N ARG A 26 -9.91 10.23 -9.92
CA ARG A 26 -9.65 11.57 -10.47
C ARG A 26 -8.28 11.60 -11.14
N ALA A 27 -8.23 11.92 -12.42
CA ALA A 27 -6.98 11.94 -13.20
C ALA A 27 -5.96 12.96 -12.67
N ASN A 28 -6.42 14.09 -12.15
CA ASN A 28 -5.57 15.19 -11.66
C ASN A 28 -5.32 15.14 -10.14
N ALA A 29 -5.66 14.05 -9.47
CA ALA A 29 -5.44 13.90 -8.04
C ALA A 29 -4.25 12.98 -7.77
N THR A 30 -3.54 13.24 -6.67
CA THR A 30 -2.56 12.29 -6.13
C THR A 30 -3.28 11.00 -5.73
N LYS A 31 -2.69 9.86 -6.09
CA LYS A 31 -3.21 8.54 -5.78
C LYS A 31 -2.37 7.94 -4.66
N ILE A 32 -2.94 7.78 -3.48
CA ILE A 32 -2.27 7.16 -2.34
C ILE A 32 -2.90 5.81 -2.07
N VAL A 33 -2.08 4.76 -2.00
CA VAL A 33 -2.48 3.41 -1.61
C VAL A 33 -1.83 3.10 -0.28
N VAL A 34 -2.63 2.64 0.69
CA VAL A 34 -2.15 2.22 2.00
C VAL A 34 -2.45 0.75 2.18
N VAL A 35 -1.39 -0.07 2.16
CA VAL A 35 -1.46 -1.52 2.38
C VAL A 35 -1.18 -1.80 3.85
N ILE A 36 -2.11 -2.48 4.51
CA ILE A 36 -1.99 -2.93 5.90
C ILE A 36 -2.09 -4.45 5.90
N THR A 37 -1.07 -5.15 6.41
CA THR A 37 -1.01 -6.62 6.48
C THR A 37 -0.39 -7.08 7.79
N ASP A 38 -0.85 -8.20 8.32
CA ASP A 38 -0.33 -8.87 9.52
C ASP A 38 0.46 -10.15 9.20
N GLY A 39 0.53 -10.53 7.92
CA GLY A 39 1.15 -11.76 7.46
C GLY A 39 1.87 -11.62 6.13
N GLN A 40 2.65 -12.65 5.81
CA GLN A 40 3.31 -12.80 4.50
C GLN A 40 2.31 -13.19 3.42
N SER A 41 2.52 -12.68 2.21
CA SER A 41 1.71 -13.09 1.07
C SER A 41 1.92 -14.55 0.71
N PHE A 42 0.86 -15.22 0.29
CA PHE A 42 0.93 -16.58 -0.25
C PHE A 42 1.78 -16.68 -1.51
N ASP A 43 1.83 -15.60 -2.31
CA ASP A 43 2.62 -15.55 -3.54
C ASP A 43 3.50 -14.29 -3.55
N PRO A 44 4.70 -14.35 -2.96
CA PRO A 44 5.60 -13.19 -2.88
C PRO A 44 6.10 -12.70 -4.25
N ASP A 45 6.26 -13.59 -5.23
CA ASP A 45 6.73 -13.23 -6.56
C ASP A 45 5.64 -12.50 -7.36
N GLU A 46 4.40 -12.98 -7.30
CA GLU A 46 3.27 -12.26 -7.90
C GLU A 46 2.97 -10.96 -7.14
N THR A 47 3.13 -10.95 -5.82
CA THR A 47 3.00 -9.72 -5.00
C THR A 47 4.01 -8.67 -5.44
N LYS A 48 5.26 -9.08 -5.69
CA LYS A 48 6.29 -8.20 -6.23
C LYS A 48 5.92 -7.65 -7.61
N LYS A 49 5.42 -8.51 -8.49
CA LYS A 49 4.99 -8.11 -9.84
C LYS A 49 3.88 -7.07 -9.78
N GLU A 50 2.78 -7.36 -9.06
CA GLU A 50 1.64 -6.44 -8.97
C GLU A 50 1.98 -5.15 -8.22
N ALA A 51 2.84 -5.19 -7.20
CA ALA A 51 3.35 -3.99 -6.54
C ALA A 51 4.12 -3.09 -7.51
N ASN A 52 4.97 -3.67 -8.37
CA ASN A 52 5.71 -2.89 -9.35
C ASN A 52 4.80 -2.30 -10.43
N LEU A 53 3.80 -3.05 -10.90
CA LEU A 53 2.80 -2.54 -11.83
C LEU A 53 2.00 -1.39 -11.22
N LEU A 54 1.54 -1.54 -9.98
CA LEU A 54 0.80 -0.49 -9.29
C LEU A 54 1.65 0.78 -9.08
N LYS A 55 2.93 0.64 -8.72
CA LYS A 55 3.84 1.78 -8.54
C LYS A 55 4.23 2.49 -9.85
N ALA A 56 4.12 1.80 -10.99
CA ALA A 56 4.37 2.39 -12.30
C ALA A 56 3.20 3.29 -12.76
N GLU A 57 2.03 3.20 -12.13
CA GLU A 57 0.88 4.04 -12.46
C GLU A 57 1.16 5.52 -12.13
N PRO A 58 0.79 6.46 -13.03
CA PRO A 58 1.04 7.87 -12.83
C PRO A 58 0.40 8.40 -11.54
N GLY A 59 1.23 9.06 -10.72
CA GLY A 59 0.81 9.72 -9.48
C GLY A 59 0.50 8.78 -8.32
N VAL A 60 0.81 7.48 -8.44
CA VAL A 60 0.61 6.49 -7.37
C VAL A 60 1.77 6.49 -6.38
N THR A 61 1.43 6.57 -5.09
CA THR A 61 2.35 6.35 -3.98
C THR A 61 1.80 5.26 -3.06
N VAL A 62 2.60 4.22 -2.80
CA VAL A 62 2.20 3.07 -1.98
C VAL A 62 2.90 3.10 -0.63
N PHE A 63 2.12 3.10 0.44
CA PHE A 63 2.55 2.93 1.82
C PHE A 63 2.28 1.48 2.24
N ALA A 64 3.26 0.82 2.87
CA ALA A 64 3.11 -0.55 3.36
C ALA A 64 3.32 -0.60 4.87
N ILE A 65 2.34 -1.15 5.58
CA ILE A 65 2.30 -1.23 7.05
C ILE A 65 2.15 -2.70 7.44
N GLY A 66 3.19 -3.25 8.04
CA GLY A 66 3.18 -4.56 8.67
C GLY A 66 2.76 -4.48 10.13
N VAL A 67 1.83 -5.32 10.56
CA VAL A 67 1.35 -5.37 11.96
C VAL A 67 1.73 -6.71 12.59
N GLY A 68 2.33 -6.67 13.78
CA GLY A 68 2.70 -7.89 14.51
C GLY A 68 4.01 -8.53 14.03
N SER A 69 4.19 -9.82 14.32
CA SER A 69 5.45 -10.56 14.13
C SER A 69 5.53 -11.39 12.85
N GLU A 70 4.38 -11.75 12.25
CA GLU A 70 4.33 -12.71 11.13
C GLU A 70 4.53 -12.04 9.76
N ILE A 71 5.21 -10.89 9.73
CA ILE A 71 5.45 -10.07 8.54
C ILE A 71 6.84 -10.28 7.95
N SER A 72 6.97 -10.07 6.64
CA SER A 72 8.26 -10.01 5.95
C SER A 72 8.62 -8.56 5.64
N SER A 73 9.64 -8.01 6.29
CA SER A 73 10.14 -6.66 6.01
C SER A 73 10.58 -6.50 4.55
N LYS A 74 11.09 -7.59 3.94
CA LYS A 74 11.44 -7.62 2.51
C LYS A 74 10.20 -7.46 1.63
N GLU A 75 9.12 -8.16 1.96
CA GLU A 75 7.87 -8.05 1.22
C GLU A 75 7.25 -6.66 1.35
N LEU A 76 7.20 -6.09 2.57
CA LEU A 76 6.72 -4.73 2.79
C LEU A 76 7.53 -3.70 2.01
N SER A 77 8.85 -3.83 1.99
CA SER A 77 9.73 -2.95 1.21
C SER A 77 9.50 -3.07 -0.29
N ILE A 78 9.11 -4.26 -0.78
CA ILE A 78 8.75 -4.48 -2.18
C ILE A 78 7.42 -3.80 -2.51
N ILE A 79 6.44 -3.87 -1.60
CA ILE A 79 5.11 -3.28 -1.78
C ILE A 79 5.18 -1.75 -1.77
N SER A 80 5.90 -1.17 -0.80
CA SER A 80 5.99 0.29 -0.67
C SER A 80 6.73 0.96 -1.83
N SER A 81 6.41 2.23 -2.08
CA SER A 81 7.07 3.05 -3.10
C SER A 81 8.53 3.36 -2.77
N ASN A 82 8.88 3.54 -1.49
CA ASN A 82 10.25 3.65 -0.99
C ASN A 82 10.35 3.27 0.49
N SER A 83 11.58 3.25 1.04
CA SER A 83 11.84 2.87 2.43
C SER A 83 11.23 3.80 3.47
N ALA A 84 10.99 5.08 3.15
CA ALA A 84 10.31 6.00 4.06
C ALA A 84 8.79 5.75 4.16
N GLN A 85 8.27 4.88 3.28
CA GLN A 85 6.86 4.49 3.21
C GLN A 85 6.64 3.04 3.67
N THR A 86 7.66 2.42 4.26
CA THR A 86 7.59 1.09 4.88
C THR A 86 7.50 1.26 6.39
N PHE A 87 6.47 0.67 7.00
CA PHE A 87 6.25 0.72 8.45
C PHE A 87 6.04 -0.67 9.00
N THR A 88 6.57 -0.92 10.19
CA THR A 88 6.27 -2.11 11.00
C THR A 88 5.82 -1.66 12.37
N VAL A 89 4.72 -2.21 12.85
CA VAL A 89 4.08 -1.81 14.10
C VAL A 89 3.70 -3.03 14.92
N ALA A 90 3.82 -2.94 16.24
CA ALA A 90 3.51 -4.08 17.12
C ALA A 90 2.00 -4.37 17.16
N ASN A 91 1.18 -3.32 17.06
CA ASN A 91 -0.27 -3.40 17.08
C ASN A 91 -0.86 -2.17 16.36
N PHE A 92 -2.19 -2.16 16.20
CA PHE A 92 -2.90 -1.09 15.47
C PHE A 92 -2.92 0.26 16.20
N ASP A 93 -2.42 0.35 17.45
CA ASP A 93 -2.39 1.62 18.19
C ASP A 93 -1.45 2.64 17.50
N VAL A 94 -0.50 2.16 16.69
CA VAL A 94 0.42 2.98 15.90
C VAL A 94 -0.25 3.59 14.67
N LEU A 95 -1.52 3.24 14.35
CA LEU A 95 -2.28 3.90 13.30
C LEU A 95 -2.36 5.42 13.52
N GLN A 96 -2.34 5.90 14.77
CA GLN A 96 -2.27 7.35 15.07
C GLN A 96 -0.98 8.01 14.58
N THR A 97 0.15 7.31 14.66
CA THR A 97 1.45 7.81 14.17
C THR A 97 1.49 7.79 12.64
N ILE A 98 0.93 6.74 12.04
CA ILE A 98 0.80 6.60 10.58
C ILE A 98 -0.13 7.68 10.03
N GLN A 99 -1.21 8.00 10.74
CA GLN A 99 -2.18 9.02 10.35
C GLN A 99 -1.50 10.35 10.05
N LYS A 100 -0.62 10.86 10.94
CA LYS A 100 0.11 12.11 10.70
C LYS A 100 1.00 12.04 9.46
N THR A 101 1.66 10.91 9.22
CA THR A 101 2.48 10.72 8.02
C THR A 101 1.64 10.71 6.75
N LEU A 102 0.48 10.06 6.79
CA LEU A 102 -0.47 10.02 5.67
C LEU A 102 -1.10 11.39 5.42
N GLU A 103 -1.49 12.12 6.47
CA GLU A 103 -1.98 13.50 6.38
C GLU A 103 -0.94 14.39 5.71
N ASN A 104 0.31 14.34 6.16
CA ASN A 104 1.39 15.09 5.52
C ASN A 104 1.58 14.68 4.06
N ALA A 105 1.61 13.38 3.74
CA ALA A 105 1.77 12.92 2.36
C ALA A 105 0.62 13.38 1.46
N ALA A 106 -0.61 13.30 1.93
CA ALA A 106 -1.81 13.71 1.19
C ALA A 106 -1.89 15.24 1.03
N CYS A 107 -1.51 16.00 2.06
CA CYS A 107 -1.55 17.47 2.04
C CYS A 107 -0.37 18.08 1.29
N SER A 108 0.81 17.47 1.31
CA SER A 108 2.01 17.95 0.59
C SER A 108 1.92 17.74 -0.92
N SER A 109 1.08 16.80 -1.36
CA SER A 109 0.83 16.51 -2.77
C SER A 109 -0.37 17.27 -3.34
N GLY A 110 -1.10 18.00 -2.50
CA GLY A 110 -2.01 19.06 -2.94
C GLY A 110 -1.18 20.26 -3.39
N HIS A 111 -1.27 20.61 -4.67
CA HIS A 111 -0.72 21.87 -5.18
C HIS A 111 -1.34 23.06 -4.41
N PRO A 112 -0.60 24.17 -4.17
CA PRO A 112 -1.15 25.41 -3.62
C PRO A 112 -2.37 25.94 -4.39
#